data_AF-A0A1E4Y4Z8-F1
#
_entry.id   AF-A0A1E4Y4Z8-F1
#
_cell.length_a   1.000
_cell.length_b   1.000
_cell.length_c   1.000
_cell.angle_alpha   90.00
_cell.angle_beta   90.00
_cell.angle_gamma   90.00
#
_symmetry.space_group_name_H-M   'P 1'
#
loop_
_entity.id
_entity.type
_entity.pdbx_description
1 polymer ?
#
loop_
_entity_poly.entity_id
_entity_poly.type
_entity_poly.pdbx_seq_one_letter_code
_entity_poly.pdbx_strand_id
1 'polypeptide(L)' 'MKTVHQGASISVWCATSPMLNAMGGVYWEDCDMAALRTDDPGQPGVKPWAADTELAERLWRILEQMTGMALP' A
#
# COMPACT_ATOMS: atom_id res chain seq x y z
N MET A 1 -8.68 -19.06 9.47
CA MET A 1 -9.49 -17.87 9.11
C MET A 1 -9.21 -16.80 10.14
N LYS A 2 -8.82 -15.58 9.72
CA LYS A 2 -8.59 -14.45 10.64
C LYS A 2 -9.93 -13.95 11.20
N THR A 3 -9.96 -13.49 12.44
CA THR A 3 -11.12 -12.79 13.02
C THR A 3 -11.22 -11.36 12.46
N VAL A 4 -12.37 -10.71 12.62
CA VAL A 4 -12.55 -9.30 12.24
C VAL A 4 -11.51 -8.41 12.94
N HIS A 5 -11.29 -8.62 14.25
CA HIS A 5 -10.28 -7.88 15.01
C HIS A 5 -8.86 -8.13 14.50
N GLN A 6 -8.53 -9.35 14.12
CA GLN A 6 -7.22 -9.69 13.53
C GLN A 6 -7.05 -9.14 12.11
N GLY A 7 -8.13 -8.92 11.37
CA GLY A 7 -8.07 -8.28 10.05
C GLY A 7 -7.87 -6.76 10.15
N ALA A 8 -8.49 -6.13 11.16
CA ALA A 8 -8.43 -4.68 11.35
C ALA A 8 -7.15 -4.19 12.06
N SER A 9 -6.37 -5.08 12.69
CA SER A 9 -5.23 -4.72 13.53
C SER A 9 -4.16 -3.91 12.78
N ILE A 10 -3.83 -4.28 11.54
CA ILE A 10 -2.83 -3.57 10.72
C ILE A 10 -3.29 -2.14 10.46
N SER A 11 -4.54 -1.95 10.03
CA SER A 11 -5.07 -0.61 9.75
C SER A 11 -5.10 0.28 10.98
N VAL A 12 -5.51 -0.26 12.14
CA VAL A 12 -5.53 0.48 13.40
C VAL A 12 -4.11 0.87 13.84
N TRP A 13 -3.16 -0.06 13.77
CA TRP A 13 -1.75 0.23 14.06
C TRP A 13 -1.17 1.29 13.14
N CYS A 14 -1.36 1.14 11.81
CA CYS A 14 -0.86 2.07 10.82
C CYS A 14 -1.41 3.49 11.00
N ALA A 15 -2.68 3.61 11.40
CA ALA A 15 -3.33 4.90 11.60
C ALA A 15 -2.95 5.60 12.92
N THR A 16 -2.44 4.87 13.93
CA THR A 16 -2.32 5.41 15.30
C THR A 16 -0.92 5.33 15.89
N SER A 17 -0.04 4.49 15.36
CA SER A 17 1.28 4.26 15.95
C SER A 17 2.22 5.45 15.69
N PRO A 18 2.73 6.12 16.75
CA PRO A 18 3.70 7.21 16.60
C PRO A 18 5.00 6.77 15.93
N MET A 19 5.29 5.46 15.94
CA MET A 19 6.46 4.88 15.28
C MET A 19 6.46 5.12 13.76
N LEU A 20 5.30 5.37 13.16
CA LEU A 20 5.13 5.54 11.71
C LEU A 20 5.13 7.00 11.26
N ASN A 21 5.22 7.96 12.18
CA ASN A 21 5.18 9.39 11.85
C ASN A 21 6.28 9.83 10.86
N ALA A 22 7.42 9.14 10.86
CA ALA A 22 8.53 9.39 9.95
C ALA A 22 8.61 8.39 8.77
N MET A 23 7.66 7.45 8.65
CA MET A 23 7.67 6.36 7.68
C MET A 23 6.42 6.42 6.79
N GLY A 24 6.46 7.26 5.76
CA GLY A 24 5.46 7.32 4.70
C GLY A 24 5.82 6.45 3.49
N GLY A 25 4.82 6.08 2.69
CA GLY A 25 5.03 5.38 1.41
C GLY A 25 5.41 3.91 1.51
N VAL A 26 5.25 3.29 2.67
CA VAL A 26 5.57 1.87 2.91
C VAL A 26 4.32 1.00 2.87
N TYR A 27 4.44 -0.19 2.30
CA TYR A 27 3.38 -1.20 2.31
C TYR A 27 3.58 -2.18 3.46
N TRP A 28 2.48 -2.51 4.13
CA TRP A 28 2.47 -3.42 5.28
C TRP A 28 1.68 -4.67 4.95
N GLU A 29 2.26 -5.83 5.27
CA GLU A 29 1.64 -7.13 5.14
C GLU A 29 1.94 -7.95 6.38
N ASP A 30 0.92 -8.62 6.93
CA ASP A 30 1.06 -9.46 8.13
C ASP A 30 1.82 -8.79 9.31
N CYS A 31 1.53 -7.50 9.54
CA CYS A 31 2.14 -6.67 10.60
C CYS A 31 3.64 -6.38 10.42
N ASP A 32 4.19 -6.56 9.22
CA ASP A 32 5.58 -6.20 8.89
C ASP A 32 5.64 -5.36 7.61
N MET A 33 6.74 -4.64 7.42
CA MET A 33 7.01 -3.89 6.19
C MET A 33 7.38 -4.87 5.09
N ALA A 34 6.58 -4.93 4.02
CA ALA A 34 6.78 -5.93 3.00
C ALA A 34 7.94 -5.55 2.05
N ALA A 35 8.72 -6.55 1.66
CA ALA A 35 9.76 -6.40 0.65
C ALA A 35 9.16 -6.36 -0.78
N LEU A 36 9.89 -5.75 -1.71
CA LEU A 36 9.64 -5.90 -3.15
C LEU A 36 9.95 -7.35 -3.56
N ARG A 37 9.02 -8.01 -4.24
CA ARG A 37 9.17 -9.42 -4.62
C ARG A 37 8.87 -9.65 -6.11
N THR A 38 9.89 -10.05 -6.85
CA THR A 38 9.83 -10.33 -8.28
C THR A 38 9.39 -11.75 -8.64
N ASP A 39 9.55 -12.75 -7.74
CA ASP A 39 9.84 -14.11 -8.24
C ASP A 39 8.90 -15.26 -7.83
N ASP A 40 7.73 -15.03 -7.21
CA ASP A 40 6.83 -16.18 -6.95
C ASP A 40 5.32 -15.82 -6.87
N PRO A 41 4.44 -16.57 -7.55
CA PRO A 41 3.00 -16.52 -7.30
C PRO A 41 2.68 -17.11 -5.91
N GLY A 42 1.94 -16.36 -5.08
CA GLY A 42 1.45 -16.84 -3.77
C GLY A 42 2.36 -16.55 -2.57
N GLN A 43 3.51 -15.91 -2.77
CA GLN A 43 4.34 -15.43 -1.66
C GLN A 43 4.00 -13.98 -1.27
N PRO A 44 4.05 -13.64 0.04
CA PRO A 44 3.87 -12.27 0.53
C PRO A 44 4.96 -11.35 0.00
N GLY A 45 4.61 -10.09 -0.24
CA GLY A 45 5.48 -9.05 -0.80
C GLY A 45 4.77 -8.13 -1.80
N VAL A 46 5.32 -6.92 -1.94
CA VAL A 46 4.85 -5.95 -2.95
C VAL A 46 5.31 -6.38 -4.32
N LYS A 47 4.39 -6.41 -5.28
CA LYS A 47 4.74 -6.64 -6.69
C LYS A 47 5.47 -5.42 -7.26
N PRO A 48 6.52 -5.59 -8.09
CA PRO A 48 7.34 -4.47 -8.56
C PRO A 48 6.54 -3.38 -9.26
N TRP A 49 5.55 -3.77 -10.08
CA TRP A 49 4.66 -2.83 -10.78
C TRP A 49 3.79 -2.00 -9.84
N ALA A 50 3.54 -2.45 -8.60
CA ALA A 50 2.76 -1.71 -7.61
C ALA A 50 3.59 -0.61 -6.92
N ALA A 51 4.92 -0.70 -6.99
CA ALA A 51 5.85 0.30 -6.47
C ALA A 51 6.48 1.18 -7.57
N ASP A 52 6.04 1.01 -8.82
CA ASP A 52 6.51 1.78 -9.96
C ASP A 52 5.88 3.19 -9.97
N THR A 53 6.72 4.20 -9.80
CA THR A 53 6.28 5.60 -9.75
C THR A 53 5.75 6.11 -11.08
N GLU A 54 6.30 5.67 -12.22
CA GLU A 54 5.84 6.11 -13.54
C GLU A 54 4.44 5.53 -13.83
N LEU A 55 4.22 4.26 -13.48
CA LEU A 55 2.90 3.65 -13.57
C LEU A 55 1.90 4.34 -12.64
N ALA A 56 2.30 4.70 -11.42
CA ALA A 56 1.44 5.41 -10.48
C ALA A 56 1.03 6.80 -11.00
N GLU A 57 1.98 7.59 -11.53
CA GLU A 57 1.70 8.90 -12.12
C GLU A 57 0.78 8.80 -13.34
N ARG A 58 1.03 7.81 -14.21
CA ARG A 58 0.20 7.59 -15.40
C ARG A 58 -1.22 7.22 -15.00
N LEU A 59 -1.38 6.33 -14.03
CA LEU A 59 -2.70 5.95 -13.50
C LEU A 59 -3.40 7.17 -12.88
N TRP A 60 -2.67 7.99 -12.13
CA TRP A 60 -3.21 9.21 -11.52
C TRP A 60 -3.83 10.13 -12.57
N ARG A 61 -3.11 10.46 -13.65
CA ARG A 61 -3.62 11.32 -14.73
C ARG A 61 -4.88 10.76 -15.39
N ILE A 62 -4.96 9.44 -15.56
CA ILE A 62 -6.16 8.78 -16.10
C ILE A 62 -7.35 8.98 -15.14
N LEU A 63 -7.13 8.81 -13.84
CA LEU A 63 -8.18 8.99 -12.84
C LEU A 63 -8.68 10.44 -12.79
N GLU A 64 -7.79 11.43 -12.91
CA GLU A 64 -8.19 12.84 -12.98
C GLU A 64 -9.06 13.12 -14.21
N GLN A 65 -8.69 12.57 -15.37
CA GLN A 65 -9.48 12.69 -16.60
C GLN A 65 -10.85 12.01 -16.47
N MET A 66 -10.91 10.85 -15.84
CA MET A 66 -12.16 10.09 -15.67
C MET A 66 -13.12 10.70 -14.65
N THR A 67 -12.59 11.26 -13.56
CA THR A 67 -13.39 11.79 -12.46
C THR A 67 -13.63 13.29 -12.55
N GLY A 68 -12.84 14.01 -13.36
CA GLY A 68 -12.85 15.47 -13.43
C GLY A 68 -12.33 16.14 -12.14
N MET A 69 -11.71 15.38 -11.24
CA MET A 69 -11.13 15.85 -9.99
C MET A 69 -9.62 15.87 -10.10
N ALA A 70 -8.99 16.94 -9.63
CA ALA A 70 -7.54 17.02 -9.44
C ALA A 70 -7.26 17.22 -7.95
N LEU A 71 -6.13 16.69 -7.47
CA LEU A 71 -5.66 17.06 -6.13
C LEU A 71 -5.33 18.56 -6.11
N PRO A 72 -5.67 19.26 -5.00
CA PRO A 72 -5.37 20.68 -4.84
C PRO A 72 -3.86 20.97 -4.78
#